data_AF-A0ABD3IVY6-F1
#
_entry.id   AF-A0ABD3IVY6-F1
#
_cell.length_a   1.000
_cell.length_b   1.000
_cell.length_c   1.000
_cell.angle_alpha   90.00
_cell.angle_beta   90.00
_cell.angle_gamma   90.00
#
_symmetry.space_group_name_H-M   'P 1'
#
loop_
_entity.id
_entity.type
_entity.pdbx_description
1 polymer ?
#
loop_
_entity_poly.entity_id
_entity_poly.type
_entity_poly.pdbx_seq_one_letter_code
_entity_poly.pdbx_strand_id
1 'polypeptide(L)'
;VNRGEKDGLTAARMILSGIPLDETYLQNRLSILMNDEKKSLKGGRIPIPDSYYLMGTSDPTGILKICLNHQCSDSGQISGKVLVYCNPGLHFGDILVLNATYVEALETKVGNSKYSIFFPTSGLRSLADEIAGGDFDGDMYWVSRSPQ
;
A
#
# COMPACT_ATOMS: atom_id res chain seq x y z
N VAL A 1 17.43 -12.95 9.81
CA VAL A 1 18.66 -12.36 9.21
C VAL A 1 18.37 -12.06 7.74
N ASN A 2 18.11 -10.77 7.41
CA ASN A 2 17.91 -10.28 6.04
C ASN A 2 19.18 -10.51 5.19
N ARG A 3 19.21 -11.56 4.37
CA ARG A 3 20.31 -11.80 3.42
C ARG A 3 20.07 -11.12 2.06
N GLY A 4 18.82 -10.99 1.61
CA GLY A 4 18.50 -10.40 0.31
C GLY A 4 18.85 -8.91 0.16
N GLU A 5 18.78 -8.14 1.25
CA GLU A 5 19.02 -6.68 1.24
C GLU A 5 20.50 -6.34 1.00
N LYS A 6 21.42 -7.13 1.59
CA LYS A 6 22.87 -7.00 1.34
C LYS A 6 23.25 -7.43 -0.08
N ASP A 7 22.45 -8.30 -0.69
CA ASP A 7 22.77 -8.92 -1.95
C ASP A 7 22.50 -8.03 -3.16
N GLY A 8 21.35 -7.33 -3.15
CA GLY A 8 21.02 -6.32 -4.15
C GLY A 8 21.98 -5.13 -4.15
N LEU A 9 22.35 -4.63 -2.97
CA LEU A 9 23.32 -3.54 -2.81
C LEU A 9 24.70 -3.89 -3.40
N THR A 10 25.11 -5.16 -3.31
CA THR A 10 26.40 -5.61 -3.85
C THR A 10 26.36 -5.67 -5.37
N ALA A 11 25.32 -6.28 -5.96
CA ALA A 11 25.16 -6.37 -7.42
C ALA A 11 25.06 -4.97 -8.06
N ALA A 12 24.31 -4.05 -7.44
CA ALA A 12 24.20 -2.67 -7.90
C ALA A 12 25.57 -1.95 -7.91
N ARG A 13 26.37 -2.10 -6.83
CA ARG A 13 27.73 -1.53 -6.77
C ARG A 13 28.65 -2.07 -7.86
N MET A 14 28.56 -3.37 -8.14
CA MET A 14 29.35 -3.99 -9.21
C MET A 14 29.01 -3.39 -10.57
N ILE A 15 27.71 -3.29 -10.89
CA ILE A 15 27.22 -2.69 -12.15
C ILE A 15 27.66 -1.22 -12.26
N LEU A 16 27.47 -0.43 -11.19
CA LEU A 16 27.85 0.98 -11.16
C LEU A 16 29.38 1.20 -11.25
N SER A 17 30.17 0.20 -10.86
CA SER A 17 31.63 0.23 -10.99
C SER A 17 32.12 -0.24 -12.37
N GLY A 18 31.20 -0.52 -13.31
CA GLY A 18 31.53 -0.94 -14.66
C GLY A 18 31.91 -2.42 -14.81
N ILE A 19 31.60 -3.26 -13.81
CA ILE A 19 31.80 -4.72 -13.94
C ILE A 19 30.82 -5.24 -15.01
N PRO A 20 31.30 -6.01 -16.00
CA PRO A 20 30.46 -6.45 -17.09
C PRO A 20 29.46 -7.51 -16.62
N LEU A 21 28.28 -7.56 -17.26
CA LEU A 21 27.17 -8.43 -16.87
C LEU A 21 27.44 -9.92 -17.12
N ASP A 22 28.48 -10.25 -17.89
CA ASP A 22 28.95 -11.61 -18.12
C ASP A 22 29.91 -12.12 -17.03
N GLU A 23 30.30 -11.26 -16.08
CA GLU A 23 31.11 -11.65 -14.93
C GLU A 23 30.36 -12.70 -14.08
N THR A 24 31.04 -13.81 -13.80
CA THR A 24 30.41 -15.03 -13.30
C THR A 24 29.84 -14.85 -11.89
N TYR A 25 30.52 -14.10 -11.03
CA TYR A 25 30.02 -13.78 -9.70
C TYR A 25 28.76 -12.92 -9.79
N LEU A 26 28.73 -11.87 -10.60
CA LEU A 26 27.58 -11.00 -10.82
C LEU A 26 26.37 -11.79 -11.36
N GLN A 27 26.57 -12.67 -12.35
CA GLN A 27 25.50 -13.54 -12.84
C GLN A 27 24.92 -14.42 -11.75
N ASN A 28 25.77 -15.05 -10.94
CA ASN A 28 25.32 -15.86 -9.81
C ASN A 28 24.50 -15.03 -8.82
N ARG A 29 24.91 -13.79 -8.53
CA ARG A 29 24.17 -12.88 -7.62
C ARG A 29 22.81 -12.49 -8.19
N LEU A 30 22.75 -12.13 -9.47
CA LEU A 30 21.49 -11.83 -10.17
C LEU A 30 20.56 -13.05 -10.18
N SER A 31 21.10 -14.25 -10.35
CA SER A 31 20.31 -15.49 -10.33
C SER A 31 19.65 -15.74 -8.97
N ILE A 32 20.33 -15.42 -7.86
CA ILE A 32 19.81 -15.54 -6.50
C ILE A 32 18.65 -14.55 -6.31
N LEU A 33 18.84 -13.28 -6.70
CA LEU A 33 17.80 -12.25 -6.63
C LEU A 33 16.57 -12.64 -7.46
N MET A 34 16.78 -13.12 -8.69
CA MET A 34 15.69 -13.60 -9.55
C MET A 34 14.94 -14.79 -8.93
N ASN A 35 15.65 -15.70 -8.28
CA ASN A 35 15.03 -16.86 -7.63
C ASN A 35 14.23 -16.45 -6.39
N ASP A 36 14.66 -15.44 -5.65
CA ASP A 36 13.91 -14.93 -4.51
C ASP A 36 12.62 -14.22 -4.95
N GLU A 37 12.66 -13.43 -6.01
CA GLU A 37 11.45 -12.86 -6.64
C GLU A 37 10.50 -13.98 -7.13
N LYS A 38 11.04 -15.01 -7.79
CA LYS A 38 10.24 -16.17 -8.20
C LYS A 38 9.59 -16.90 -7.03
N LYS A 39 10.25 -17.00 -5.87
CA LYS A 39 9.65 -17.58 -4.66
C LYS A 39 8.51 -16.72 -4.15
N SER A 40 8.67 -15.40 -4.15
CA SER A 40 7.63 -14.43 -3.77
C SER A 40 6.37 -14.61 -4.63
N LEU A 41 6.55 -14.67 -5.95
CA LEU A 41 5.46 -14.93 -6.91
C LEU A 41 4.79 -16.28 -6.71
N LYS A 42 5.57 -17.35 -6.49
CA LYS A 42 5.02 -18.69 -6.15
C LYS A 42 4.22 -18.69 -4.85
N GLY A 43 4.57 -17.82 -3.91
CA GLY A 43 3.83 -17.59 -2.68
C GLY A 43 2.58 -16.71 -2.84
N GLY A 44 2.24 -16.30 -4.07
CA GLY A 44 1.05 -15.49 -4.36
C GLY A 44 1.23 -13.98 -4.14
N ARG A 45 2.47 -13.49 -3.94
CA ARG A 45 2.75 -12.06 -3.81
C ARG A 45 2.84 -11.42 -5.19
N ILE A 46 1.68 -11.13 -5.76
CA ILE A 46 1.55 -10.52 -7.10
C ILE A 46 1.54 -9.00 -6.92
N PRO A 47 2.49 -8.26 -7.54
CA PRO A 47 2.46 -6.80 -7.48
C PRO A 47 1.29 -6.27 -8.29
N ILE A 48 0.43 -5.48 -7.65
CA ILE A 48 -0.70 -4.80 -8.29
C ILE A 48 -0.35 -3.30 -8.40
N PRO A 49 -0.32 -2.72 -9.61
CA PRO A 49 -0.07 -1.30 -9.78
C PRO A 49 -1.19 -0.47 -9.15
N ASP A 50 -0.87 0.77 -8.74
CA ASP A 50 -1.83 1.69 -8.09
C ASP A 50 -2.53 1.08 -6.85
N SER A 51 -1.84 0.18 -6.15
CA SER A 51 -2.26 -0.36 -4.87
C SER A 51 -1.29 0.00 -3.74
N TYR A 52 -1.83 0.26 -2.56
CA TYR A 52 -1.11 0.81 -1.43
C TYR A 52 -1.60 0.19 -0.12
N TYR A 53 -0.72 0.07 0.86
CA TYR A 53 -1.11 -0.15 2.25
C TYR A 53 -1.09 1.18 2.98
N LEU A 54 -2.26 1.61 3.47
CA LEU A 54 -2.47 2.88 4.14
C LEU A 54 -2.96 2.67 5.56
N MET A 55 -2.47 3.48 6.50
CA MET A 55 -2.96 3.43 7.88
C MET A 55 -4.36 4.04 7.98
N GLY A 56 -5.30 3.28 8.51
CA GLY A 56 -6.67 3.74 8.72
C GLY A 56 -6.79 4.64 9.92
N THR A 57 -7.53 5.73 9.76
CA THR A 57 -7.87 6.63 10.85
C THR A 57 -9.26 7.23 10.65
N SER A 58 -9.82 7.77 11.72
CA SER A 58 -11.11 8.44 11.69
C SER A 58 -11.00 9.86 11.17
N ASP A 59 -12.04 10.32 10.48
CA ASP A 59 -12.20 11.70 10.06
C ASP A 59 -12.37 12.66 11.27
N PRO A 60 -11.43 13.58 11.53
CA PRO A 60 -11.56 14.56 12.60
C PRO A 60 -12.47 15.74 12.23
N THR A 61 -12.90 15.88 10.97
CA THR A 61 -13.73 17.00 10.50
C THR A 61 -15.22 16.73 10.64
N GLY A 62 -15.65 15.46 10.56
CA GLY A 62 -17.05 15.06 10.50
C GLY A 62 -17.75 15.46 9.20
N ILE A 63 -17.00 15.92 8.20
CA ILE A 63 -17.52 16.36 6.89
C ILE A 63 -17.55 15.17 5.92
N LEU A 64 -16.66 14.19 6.11
CA LEU A 64 -16.47 13.11 5.15
C LEU A 64 -17.67 12.16 5.18
N LYS A 65 -18.21 11.87 3.98
CA LYS A 65 -19.11 10.72 3.78
C LYS A 65 -18.34 9.44 3.50
N ILE A 66 -17.28 9.51 2.68
CA ILE A 66 -16.29 8.45 2.40
C ILE A 66 -15.07 9.18 1.80
N CYS A 67 -13.88 9.14 2.41
CA CYS A 67 -12.72 9.86 1.87
C CYS A 67 -11.42 9.11 2.07
N LEU A 68 -10.45 9.42 1.21
CA LEU A 68 -9.17 8.74 1.12
C LEU A 68 -8.14 9.83 0.89
N ASN A 69 -7.73 10.50 1.96
CA ASN A 69 -6.67 11.50 1.86
C ASN A 69 -5.32 10.81 1.78
N HIS A 70 -5.01 10.26 0.62
CA HIS A 70 -3.66 9.83 0.32
C HIS A 70 -2.98 10.87 -0.55
N GLN A 71 -1.91 11.46 -0.03
CA GLN A 71 -0.88 12.09 -0.85
C GLN A 71 0.31 11.14 -0.89
N CYS A 72 0.33 10.24 -1.88
CA CYS A 72 1.56 9.50 -2.19
C CYS A 72 2.54 10.50 -2.79
N SER A 73 3.79 10.48 -2.34
CA SER A 73 4.78 11.46 -2.78
C SER A 73 5.02 11.48 -4.30
N ASP A 74 4.61 10.42 -5.02
CA ASP A 74 4.83 10.30 -6.48
C ASP A 74 3.54 10.17 -7.32
N SER A 75 2.37 9.86 -6.73
CA SER A 75 1.11 9.63 -7.48
C SER A 75 -0.04 10.61 -7.17
N GLY A 76 0.23 11.64 -6.37
CA GLY A 76 -0.72 12.72 -6.09
C GLY A 76 -1.88 12.31 -5.18
N GLN A 77 -2.93 13.13 -5.15
CA GLN A 77 -4.15 12.88 -4.39
C GLN A 77 -4.95 11.73 -5.02
N ILE A 78 -5.42 10.78 -4.20
CA ILE A 78 -6.30 9.70 -4.66
C ILE A 78 -7.76 10.20 -4.67
N SER A 79 -8.39 10.14 -5.84
CA SER A 79 -9.83 10.41 -6.01
C SER A 79 -10.48 9.40 -6.95
N GLY A 80 -11.77 9.12 -6.74
CA GLY A 80 -12.56 8.20 -7.56
C GLY A 80 -12.81 6.86 -6.86
N LYS A 81 -13.32 5.87 -7.62
CA LYS A 81 -13.62 4.55 -7.07
C LYS A 81 -12.35 3.81 -6.68
N VAL A 82 -12.37 3.21 -5.50
CA VAL A 82 -11.27 2.44 -4.93
C VAL A 82 -11.79 1.18 -4.26
N LEU A 83 -10.97 0.13 -4.27
CA LEU A 83 -11.20 -1.09 -3.52
C LEU A 83 -10.43 -1.00 -2.19
N VAL A 84 -11.08 -1.29 -1.08
CA VAL A 84 -10.48 -1.25 0.27
C VAL A 84 -10.68 -2.60 0.96
N TYR A 85 -9.61 -3.10 1.57
CA TYR A 85 -9.55 -4.41 2.21
C TYR A 85 -8.57 -4.37 3.40
N CYS A 86 -8.87 -5.10 4.46
CA CYS A 86 -7.94 -5.35 5.57
C CYS A 86 -7.66 -6.86 5.67
N ASN A 87 -6.41 -7.24 5.91
CA ASN A 87 -6.02 -8.63 6.07
C ASN A 87 -6.02 -9.06 7.56
N PRO A 88 -6.56 -10.24 7.90
CA PRO A 88 -7.20 -11.22 7.02
C PRO A 88 -8.72 -10.97 6.89
N GLY A 89 -9.21 -10.67 5.69
CA GLY A 89 -10.64 -10.75 5.41
C GLY A 89 -11.10 -12.18 5.16
N LEU A 90 -12.24 -12.56 5.74
CA LEU A 90 -12.83 -13.89 5.71
C LEU A 90 -14.16 -13.92 4.93
N HIS A 91 -14.84 -12.78 4.85
CA HIS A 91 -16.15 -12.65 4.22
C HIS A 91 -16.06 -11.72 3.00
N PHE A 92 -16.89 -11.94 1.97
CA PHE A 92 -16.94 -11.05 0.80
C PHE A 92 -17.29 -9.61 1.14
N GLY A 93 -18.02 -9.41 2.24
CA GLY A 93 -18.36 -8.10 2.79
C GLY A 93 -17.16 -7.33 3.38
N ASP A 94 -16.03 -7.99 3.65
CA ASP A 94 -14.82 -7.34 4.16
C ASP A 94 -14.08 -6.55 3.06
N ILE A 95 -14.56 -6.65 1.82
CA ILE A 95 -14.01 -5.92 0.67
C ILE A 95 -15.02 -4.86 0.27
N LEU A 96 -14.65 -3.59 0.39
CA LEU A 96 -15.53 -2.47 0.10
C LEU A 96 -15.06 -1.70 -1.13
N VAL A 97 -16.02 -1.34 -2.00
CA VAL A 97 -15.79 -0.35 -3.05
C VAL A 97 -16.23 1.01 -2.53
N LEU A 98 -15.27 1.90 -2.34
CA LEU A 98 -15.46 3.23 -1.79
C LEU A 98 -15.21 4.29 -2.87
N ASN A 99 -15.72 5.50 -2.67
CA ASN A 99 -15.39 6.64 -3.52
C ASN A 99 -14.45 7.57 -2.75
N ALA A 100 -13.17 7.57 -3.12
CA ALA A 100 -12.18 8.47 -2.58
C ALA A 100 -12.46 9.91 -3.04
N THR A 101 -12.53 10.84 -2.09
CA THR A 101 -12.56 12.27 -2.38
C THR A 101 -11.56 13.01 -1.50
N TYR A 102 -10.94 14.02 -2.08
CA TYR A 102 -10.06 14.93 -1.37
C TYR A 102 -10.88 15.99 -0.64
N VAL A 103 -10.46 16.31 0.60
CA VAL A 103 -11.04 17.39 1.40
C VAL A 103 -9.94 18.28 1.95
N GLU A 104 -9.95 19.55 1.52
CA GLU A 104 -8.99 20.59 1.93
C GLU A 104 -9.01 20.84 3.45
N ALA A 105 -10.18 20.76 4.07
CA ALA A 105 -10.33 20.95 5.52
C ALA A 105 -9.49 19.96 6.35
N LEU A 106 -9.18 18.77 5.82
CA LEU A 106 -8.32 17.81 6.50
C LEU A 106 -6.88 18.30 6.59
N GLU A 107 -6.33 18.95 5.54
CA GLU A 107 -4.96 19.46 5.58
C GLU A 107 -4.76 20.46 6.73
N THR A 108 -5.77 21.28 7.01
CA THR A 108 -5.73 22.24 8.13
C THR A 108 -5.76 21.56 9.51
N LYS A 109 -6.32 20.35 9.61
CA LYS A 109 -6.54 19.63 10.87
C LYS A 109 -5.43 18.64 11.20
N VAL A 110 -5.02 17.84 10.21
CA VAL A 110 -4.04 16.77 10.38
C VAL A 110 -2.68 17.12 9.77
N GLY A 111 -2.57 18.29 9.13
CA GLY A 111 -1.35 18.71 8.48
C GLY A 111 -1.01 17.80 7.31
N ASN A 112 0.28 17.50 7.17
CA ASN A 112 0.81 16.68 6.09
C ASN A 112 0.60 15.18 6.36
N SER A 113 -0.64 14.71 6.26
CA SER A 113 -1.04 13.32 6.52
C SER A 113 -0.76 12.40 5.32
N LYS A 114 0.50 12.29 4.92
CA LYS A 114 0.92 11.35 3.88
C LYS A 114 0.75 9.91 4.40
N TYR A 115 0.31 9.00 3.53
CA TYR A 115 0.18 7.56 3.83
C TYR A 115 -0.96 7.12 4.75
N SER A 116 -2.00 7.94 4.93
CA SER A 116 -3.20 7.58 5.71
C SER A 116 -4.47 7.52 4.86
N ILE A 117 -5.47 6.80 5.34
CA ILE A 117 -6.85 6.78 4.83
C ILE A 117 -7.80 7.25 5.95
N PHE A 118 -8.70 8.17 5.62
CA PHE A 118 -9.59 8.82 6.60
C PHE A 118 -11.03 8.36 6.43
N PHE A 119 -11.48 7.49 7.31
CA PHE A 119 -12.82 6.95 7.26
C PHE A 119 -13.84 7.91 7.89
N PRO A 120 -15.05 8.00 7.31
CA PRO A 120 -16.12 8.81 7.85
C PRO A 120 -16.46 8.37 9.28
N THR A 121 -16.75 9.35 10.14
CA THR A 121 -17.27 9.11 11.50
C THR A 121 -18.81 9.11 11.54
N SER A 122 -19.44 9.28 10.38
CA SER A 122 -20.89 9.17 10.19
C SER A 122 -21.27 7.82 9.56
N GLY A 123 -22.40 7.26 9.97
CA GLY A 123 -22.91 5.99 9.44
C GLY A 123 -23.63 5.20 10.54
N LEU A 124 -24.22 4.06 10.17
CA LEU A 124 -24.82 3.15 11.15
C LEU A 124 -23.73 2.34 11.88
N ARG A 125 -22.65 2.01 11.18
CA ARG A 125 -21.51 1.21 11.63
C ARG A 125 -20.21 1.84 11.10
N SER A 126 -19.10 1.65 11.79
CA SER A 126 -17.80 2.13 11.31
C SER A 126 -17.33 1.29 10.13
N LEU A 127 -16.69 1.93 9.15
CA LEU A 127 -16.13 1.20 8.01
C LEU A 127 -15.01 0.25 8.41
N ALA A 128 -14.25 0.56 9.46
CA ALA A 128 -13.27 -0.38 10.01
C ALA A 128 -13.91 -1.69 10.48
N ASP A 129 -15.01 -1.60 11.21
CA ASP A 129 -15.71 -2.77 11.73
C ASP A 129 -16.44 -3.54 10.60
N GLU A 130 -16.86 -2.86 9.53
CA GLU A 130 -17.35 -3.50 8.31
C GLU A 130 -16.24 -4.23 7.53
N ILE A 131 -15.00 -3.74 7.58
CA ILE A 131 -13.84 -4.32 6.90
C ILE A 131 -13.12 -5.26 7.88
N ALA A 132 -13.52 -6.53 7.89
CA ALA A 132 -12.89 -7.58 8.70
C ALA A 132 -12.93 -7.33 10.23
N GLY A 133 -13.85 -6.50 10.73
CA GLY A 133 -14.01 -6.24 12.17
C GLY A 133 -12.87 -5.44 12.80
N GLY A 134 -12.18 -4.61 12.01
CA GLY A 134 -11.05 -3.80 12.46
C GLY A 134 -11.46 -2.53 13.21
N ASP A 135 -10.45 -1.73 13.57
CA ASP A 135 -10.60 -0.42 14.16
C ASP A 135 -9.56 0.59 13.59
N PHE A 136 -9.19 1.61 14.39
CA PHE A 136 -8.26 2.68 14.01
C PHE A 136 -7.09 2.80 14.99
N ASP A 137 -6.64 1.70 15.61
CA ASP A 137 -5.52 1.69 16.55
C ASP A 137 -4.14 1.45 15.89
N GLY A 138 -4.12 1.24 14.58
CA GLY A 138 -2.93 0.92 13.80
C GLY A 138 -3.19 0.08 12.55
N ASP A 139 -4.44 -0.28 12.30
CA ASP A 139 -4.86 -1.09 11.15
C ASP A 139 -4.40 -0.52 9.80
N MET A 140 -3.88 -1.43 8.97
CA MET A 140 -3.38 -1.15 7.63
C MET A 140 -4.35 -1.69 6.59
N TYR A 141 -4.82 -0.79 5.74
CA TYR A 141 -5.80 -1.09 4.71
C TYR A 141 -5.10 -1.16 3.35
N TRP A 142 -5.28 -2.27 2.65
CA TRP A 142 -4.94 -2.36 1.24
C TRP A 142 -5.97 -1.59 0.42
N VAL A 143 -5.50 -0.62 -0.34
CA VAL A 143 -6.31 0.28 -1.16
C VAL A 143 -5.84 0.16 -2.59
N SER A 144 -6.73 -0.14 -3.53
CA SER A 144 -6.42 -0.27 -4.95
C SER A 144 -7.28 0.61 -5.82
N ARG A 145 -6.64 1.27 -6.79
CA ARG A 145 -7.29 1.98 -7.90
C ARG A 145 -7.16 1.23 -9.23
N SER A 146 -6.59 0.03 -9.20
CA SER A 146 -6.40 -0.77 -10.41
C SER A 146 -7.76 -0.96 -11.10
N PRO A 147 -7.88 -0.65 -12.41
CA PRO A 147 -9.11 -0.87 -13.16
C PRO A 147 -9.36 -2.36 -13.46
N GLN A 148 -8.36 -3.21 -13.23
CA GLN A 148 -8.34 -4.67 -13.41
C GLN A 148 -8.28 -5.34 -12.03
#